data_AF-A0A3D1S759-F1
#
_entry.id   AF-A0A3D1S759-F1
#
_cell.length_a   1.000
_cell.length_b   1.000
_cell.length_c   1.000
_cell.angle_alpha   90.00
_cell.angle_beta   90.00
_cell.angle_gamma   90.00
#
_symmetry.space_group_name_H-M   'P 1'
#
loop_
_entity.id
_entity.type
_entity.pdbx_description
1 polymer ?
#
loop_
_entity_poly.entity_id
_entity_poly.type
_entity_poly.pdbx_seq_one_letter_code
_entity_poly.pdbx_strand_id
1 'polypeptide(L)'
;LHIDPFFTGTVTTHSSNAPIGDSAPTGSAYATGVLQKTSNVAIYPEADPENDLYPVDAARTYQPAATLLEAAKLLKNKAVGLVVTCEFPHATPADFSSHYHTRSAYKFIAPQMAYQNMDVMFGGGNSILTDDIRQHFKNNGTVLIQDDRNALLNYNGDGKVWALFGERALPYSIDRNPDNVPSLAEMTAKALDLLSKKEAGFFLMVEGSQVDWAAHANDAVGMITEYLDFDDAVGEVMKFAEKDGNTAVIIMSDHGNSGFTIGSRDCPGYDKLSIQQLF
;
A
#
# COMPACT_ATOMS: atom_id res chain seq x y z
N LEU A 1 16.74 -9.02 -8.59
CA LEU A 1 15.66 -8.06 -8.28
C LEU A 1 16.29 -6.81 -7.69
N HIS A 2 15.72 -5.64 -7.93
CA HIS A 2 16.16 -4.37 -7.34
C HIS A 2 16.18 -4.44 -5.81
N ILE A 3 15.30 -5.25 -5.19
CA ILE A 3 15.27 -5.44 -3.74
C ILE A 3 16.46 -6.25 -3.14
N ASP A 4 17.12 -7.11 -3.92
CA ASP A 4 18.08 -8.11 -3.42
C ASP A 4 19.34 -7.56 -2.69
N PRO A 5 19.93 -6.41 -3.06
CA PRO A 5 21.21 -5.98 -2.49
C PRO A 5 21.16 -5.47 -1.04
N PHE A 6 19.97 -5.32 -0.44
CA PHE A 6 19.78 -4.57 0.80
C PHE A 6 19.67 -5.45 2.05
N PHE A 7 19.79 -4.82 3.24
CA PHE A 7 19.68 -5.53 4.51
C PHE A 7 18.31 -6.20 4.65
N THR A 8 18.34 -7.45 5.09
CA THR A 8 17.14 -8.27 5.27
C THR A 8 16.90 -8.59 6.73
N GLY A 9 15.63 -8.77 7.07
CA GLY A 9 15.16 -9.20 8.38
C GLY A 9 13.84 -9.96 8.23
N THR A 10 13.35 -10.54 9.31
CA THR A 10 12.06 -11.24 9.33
C THR A 10 11.04 -10.45 10.13
N VAL A 11 9.79 -10.48 9.68
CA VAL A 11 8.64 -9.85 10.35
C VAL A 11 7.57 -10.91 10.62
N THR A 12 6.95 -10.85 11.79
CA THR A 12 5.79 -11.69 12.11
C THR A 12 4.51 -10.91 11.84
N THR A 13 3.60 -11.52 11.08
CA THR A 13 2.42 -10.84 10.52
C THR A 13 1.10 -11.38 11.07
N HIS A 14 1.10 -11.87 12.32
CA HIS A 14 -0.11 -12.33 12.98
C HIS A 14 -1.03 -11.14 13.34
N SER A 15 -2.33 -11.38 13.42
CA SER A 15 -3.27 -10.46 14.04
C SER A 15 -3.14 -10.46 15.57
N SER A 16 -3.85 -9.57 16.25
CA SER A 16 -3.93 -9.54 17.73
C SER A 16 -4.52 -10.83 18.33
N ASN A 17 -5.41 -11.51 17.60
CA ASN A 17 -6.17 -12.68 18.08
C ASN A 17 -6.12 -13.88 17.11
N ALA A 18 -5.23 -13.88 16.09
CA ALA A 18 -5.14 -14.96 15.12
C ALA A 18 -3.72 -15.10 14.56
N PRO A 19 -3.22 -16.33 14.32
CA PRO A 19 -1.85 -16.56 13.86
C PRO A 19 -1.60 -16.18 12.39
N ILE A 20 -2.67 -16.04 11.60
CA ILE A 20 -2.61 -15.62 10.20
C ILE A 20 -3.29 -14.25 10.10
N GLY A 21 -2.55 -13.24 9.66
CA GLY A 21 -3.07 -11.91 9.40
C GLY A 21 -3.74 -11.80 8.02
N ASP A 22 -4.67 -10.86 7.90
CA ASP A 22 -5.11 -10.29 6.61
C ASP A 22 -4.52 -8.89 6.44
N SER A 23 -4.65 -8.30 5.24
CA SER A 23 -4.02 -7.01 4.93
C SER A 23 -4.35 -5.87 5.91
N ALA A 24 -5.59 -5.80 6.41
CA ALA A 24 -6.03 -4.68 7.26
C ALA A 24 -5.33 -4.64 8.64
N PRO A 25 -5.35 -5.69 9.48
CA PRO A 25 -4.65 -5.67 10.75
C PRO A 25 -3.13 -5.61 10.61
N THR A 26 -2.54 -6.20 9.57
CA THR A 26 -1.08 -6.20 9.39
C THR A 26 -0.59 -4.85 8.87
N GLY A 27 -1.25 -4.30 7.84
CA GLY A 27 -1.01 -2.94 7.35
C GLY A 27 -1.24 -1.91 8.44
N SER A 28 -2.32 -2.06 9.22
CA SER A 28 -2.58 -1.20 10.37
C SER A 28 -1.53 -1.31 11.48
N ALA A 29 -1.01 -2.50 11.76
CA ALA A 29 0.08 -2.66 12.73
C ALA A 29 1.35 -1.95 12.25
N TYR A 30 1.66 -2.00 10.94
CA TYR A 30 2.76 -1.23 10.36
C TYR A 30 2.53 0.28 10.41
N ALA A 31 1.29 0.71 10.17
CA ALA A 31 0.94 2.13 10.16
C ALA A 31 0.90 2.75 11.57
N THR A 32 0.54 1.98 12.60
CA THR A 32 0.20 2.52 13.94
C THR A 32 1.02 1.94 15.10
N GLY A 33 1.69 0.81 14.90
CA GLY A 33 2.34 0.03 15.96
C GLY A 33 1.36 -0.72 16.88
N VAL A 34 0.07 -0.76 16.54
CA VAL A 34 -0.97 -1.45 17.32
C VAL A 34 -1.40 -2.72 16.57
N LEU A 35 -1.26 -3.89 17.20
CA LEU A 35 -1.81 -5.14 16.68
C LEU A 35 -3.34 -5.07 16.69
N GLN A 36 -3.98 -5.52 15.60
CA GLN A 36 -5.44 -5.39 15.43
C GLN A 36 -6.11 -6.72 15.06
N LYS A 37 -7.44 -6.74 15.04
CA LYS A 37 -8.22 -7.89 14.59
C LYS A 37 -8.47 -7.77 13.09
N THR A 38 -8.77 -8.90 12.46
CA THR A 38 -9.17 -8.92 11.05
C THR A 38 -10.24 -7.88 10.74
N SER A 39 -10.11 -7.26 9.57
CA SER A 39 -10.94 -6.15 9.09
C SER A 39 -10.78 -4.79 9.78
N ASN A 40 -10.09 -4.67 10.91
CA ASN A 40 -9.85 -3.37 11.54
C ASN A 40 -8.87 -2.54 10.70
N VAL A 41 -9.17 -1.25 10.57
CA VAL A 41 -8.36 -0.25 9.87
C VAL A 41 -7.95 0.80 10.90
N ALA A 42 -6.67 0.84 11.26
CA ALA A 42 -6.00 1.80 12.14
C ALA A 42 -6.74 2.13 13.44
N ILE A 43 -7.26 1.12 14.14
CA ILE A 43 -7.95 1.29 15.43
C ILE A 43 -7.43 0.31 16.48
N TYR A 44 -7.65 0.64 17.75
CA TYR A 44 -7.42 -0.32 18.81
C TYR A 44 -8.48 -1.44 18.76
N PRO A 45 -8.08 -2.73 18.81
CA PRO A 45 -9.01 -3.84 18.65
C PRO A 45 -10.00 -3.96 19.82
N GLU A 46 -11.16 -4.56 19.52
CA GLU A 46 -12.05 -5.10 20.55
C GLU A 46 -11.42 -6.33 21.19
N ALA A 47 -11.51 -6.48 22.51
CA ALA A 47 -10.97 -7.65 23.21
C ALA A 47 -11.66 -8.96 22.77
N ASP A 48 -10.88 -10.03 22.67
CA ASP A 48 -11.33 -11.39 22.37
C ASP A 48 -10.63 -12.36 23.33
N PRO A 49 -11.04 -12.42 24.61
CA PRO A 49 -10.27 -13.11 25.67
C PRO A 49 -10.02 -14.60 25.41
N GLU A 50 -10.78 -15.22 24.51
CA GLU A 50 -10.62 -16.62 24.13
C GLU A 50 -9.49 -16.82 23.10
N ASN A 51 -9.20 -15.80 22.28
CA ASN A 51 -8.27 -15.92 21.14
C ASN A 51 -7.13 -14.89 21.14
N ASP A 52 -7.21 -13.85 21.98
CA ASP A 52 -6.21 -12.79 22.10
C ASP A 52 -4.82 -13.40 22.35
N LEU A 53 -3.91 -13.19 21.40
CA LEU A 53 -2.51 -13.60 21.49
C LEU A 53 -1.71 -12.66 22.40
N TYR A 54 -2.23 -11.45 22.62
CA TYR A 54 -1.65 -10.39 23.45
C TYR A 54 -2.73 -9.70 24.28
N PRO A 55 -2.41 -9.11 25.45
CA PRO A 55 -3.38 -8.38 26.23
C PRO A 55 -4.01 -7.20 25.46
N VAL A 56 -5.35 -7.19 25.39
CA VAL A 56 -6.14 -6.12 24.78
C VAL A 56 -6.90 -5.35 25.87
N ASP A 57 -6.77 -4.02 25.88
CA ASP A 57 -7.51 -3.12 26.75
C ASP A 57 -8.91 -2.83 26.17
N ALA A 58 -9.92 -3.53 26.68
CA ALA A 58 -11.30 -3.37 26.24
C ALA A 58 -11.84 -1.93 26.36
N ALA A 59 -11.28 -1.09 27.25
CA ALA A 59 -11.71 0.30 27.40
C ALA A 59 -11.33 1.18 26.19
N ARG A 60 -10.40 0.71 25.34
CA ARG A 60 -9.92 1.40 24.15
C ARG A 60 -10.55 0.88 22.87
N THR A 61 -11.50 -0.04 22.94
CA THR A 61 -12.15 -0.65 21.77
C THR A 61 -12.55 0.42 20.74
N TYR A 62 -12.08 0.22 19.50
CA TYR A 62 -12.31 1.09 18.34
C TYR A 62 -11.78 2.52 18.45
N GLN A 63 -10.96 2.81 19.45
CA GLN A 63 -10.24 4.07 19.53
C GLN A 63 -9.32 4.20 18.29
N PRO A 64 -9.40 5.30 17.52
CA PRO A 64 -8.46 5.58 16.44
C PRO A 64 -7.01 5.54 16.93
N ALA A 65 -6.16 4.82 16.21
CA ALA A 65 -4.72 4.78 16.44
C ALA A 65 -4.03 5.66 15.39
N ALA A 66 -3.30 6.67 15.83
CA ALA A 66 -2.64 7.62 14.94
C ALA A 66 -1.64 6.90 14.02
N THR A 67 -1.70 7.19 12.72
CA THR A 67 -0.85 6.53 11.72
C THR A 67 0.48 7.27 11.52
N LEU A 68 1.47 6.60 10.92
CA LEU A 68 2.73 7.22 10.49
C LEU A 68 2.50 8.39 9.52
N LEU A 69 1.51 8.28 8.63
CA LEU A 69 1.14 9.33 7.69
C LEU A 69 0.62 10.56 8.45
N GLU A 70 -0.31 10.36 9.39
CA GLU A 70 -0.86 11.44 10.20
C GLU A 70 0.20 12.08 11.07
N ALA A 71 1.06 11.29 11.72
CA ALA A 71 2.17 11.78 12.53
C ALA A 71 3.17 12.58 11.68
N ALA A 72 3.53 12.10 10.49
CA ALA A 72 4.43 12.80 9.58
C ALA A 72 3.85 14.17 9.19
N LYS A 73 2.56 14.21 8.84
CA LYS A 73 1.88 15.44 8.45
C LYS A 73 1.69 16.41 9.62
N LEU A 74 1.02 15.97 10.68
CA LEU A 74 0.55 16.83 11.77
C LEU A 74 1.68 17.25 12.71
N LEU A 75 2.63 16.35 12.99
CA LEU A 75 3.70 16.62 13.97
C LEU A 75 5.00 17.09 13.32
N LYS A 76 5.23 16.75 12.04
CA LYS A 76 6.49 17.07 11.34
C LYS A 76 6.30 17.95 10.12
N ASN A 77 5.06 18.32 9.76
CA ASN A 77 4.75 19.12 8.56
C ASN A 77 5.35 18.53 7.28
N LYS A 78 5.53 17.20 7.24
CA LYS A 78 6.00 16.48 6.06
C LYS A 78 4.89 16.42 5.02
N ALA A 79 5.29 16.38 3.75
CA ALA A 79 4.37 15.99 2.69
C ALA A 79 4.03 14.50 2.83
N VAL A 80 2.83 14.10 2.43
CA VAL A 80 2.41 12.71 2.55
C VAL A 80 1.71 12.22 1.29
N GLY A 81 1.94 10.97 0.94
CA GLY A 81 1.22 10.36 -0.18
C GLY A 81 1.13 8.85 -0.13
N LEU A 82 0.23 8.33 -0.96
CA LEU A 82 -0.04 6.92 -1.17
C LEU A 82 -0.02 6.62 -2.67
N VAL A 83 0.60 5.50 -3.06
CA VAL A 83 0.62 5.00 -4.43
C VAL A 83 0.30 3.50 -4.40
N VAL A 84 -0.76 3.09 -5.08
CA VAL A 84 -1.25 1.69 -5.05
C VAL A 84 -1.72 1.23 -6.42
N THR A 85 -1.79 -0.08 -6.66
CA THR A 85 -2.41 -0.63 -7.89
C THR A 85 -3.86 -1.09 -7.69
N CYS A 86 -4.34 -1.17 -6.44
CA CYS A 86 -5.75 -1.39 -6.12
C CYS A 86 -6.57 -0.07 -6.12
N GLU A 87 -7.86 -0.13 -5.75
CA GLU A 87 -8.62 1.08 -5.47
C GLU A 87 -8.16 1.80 -4.19
N PHE A 88 -8.22 3.13 -4.18
CA PHE A 88 -7.69 3.93 -3.07
C PHE A 88 -8.21 3.60 -1.66
N PRO A 89 -9.47 3.16 -1.42
CA PRO A 89 -9.94 2.81 -0.08
C PRO A 89 -9.79 1.33 0.26
N HIS A 90 -9.03 0.55 -0.52
CA HIS A 90 -8.62 -0.80 -0.13
C HIS A 90 -7.86 -0.76 1.21
N ALA A 91 -7.74 -1.90 1.88
CA ALA A 91 -7.26 -1.95 3.26
C ALA A 91 -5.88 -1.30 3.45
N THR A 92 -4.87 -1.73 2.69
CA THR A 92 -3.50 -1.22 2.87
C THR A 92 -3.39 0.30 2.77
N PRO A 93 -3.91 1.00 1.73
CA PRO A 93 -3.90 2.47 1.73
C PRO A 93 -4.81 3.08 2.82
N ALA A 94 -5.92 2.43 3.16
CA ALA A 94 -6.82 2.88 4.21
C ALA A 94 -6.17 2.82 5.61
N ASP A 95 -5.34 1.82 5.88
CA ASP A 95 -4.64 1.61 7.16
C ASP A 95 -3.69 2.76 7.52
N PHE A 96 -3.20 3.48 6.52
CA PHE A 96 -2.36 4.66 6.73
C PHE A 96 -3.17 5.97 6.80
N SER A 97 -4.45 5.99 6.47
CA SER A 97 -5.16 7.25 6.20
C SER A 97 -6.63 7.31 6.66
N SER A 98 -7.13 6.30 7.35
CA SER A 98 -8.50 6.24 7.83
C SER A 98 -8.62 5.34 9.05
N HIS A 99 -9.76 5.40 9.74
CA HIS A 99 -10.02 4.59 10.92
C HIS A 99 -11.43 4.00 10.85
N TYR A 100 -11.54 2.67 10.88
CA TYR A 100 -12.83 1.99 10.93
C TYR A 100 -12.72 0.54 11.37
N HIS A 101 -13.80 -0.04 11.89
CA HIS A 101 -13.83 -1.43 12.37
C HIS A 101 -13.98 -2.47 11.25
N THR A 102 -14.29 -2.04 10.02
CA THR A 102 -14.48 -2.95 8.90
C THR A 102 -13.89 -2.37 7.61
N ARG A 103 -12.87 -3.04 7.05
CA ARG A 103 -12.17 -2.66 5.80
C ARG A 103 -13.06 -2.51 4.58
N SER A 104 -14.19 -3.22 4.50
CA SER A 104 -15.13 -3.14 3.37
C SER A 104 -16.04 -1.91 3.42
N ALA A 105 -16.00 -1.11 4.49
CA ALA A 105 -16.93 -0.01 4.71
C ALA A 105 -16.49 1.28 3.96
N TYR A 106 -16.32 1.18 2.64
CA TYR A 106 -15.79 2.25 1.78
C TYR A 106 -16.57 3.55 1.87
N LYS A 107 -17.89 3.48 2.16
CA LYS A 107 -18.73 4.65 2.43
C LYS A 107 -18.18 5.55 3.55
N PHE A 108 -17.50 4.96 4.54
CA PHE A 108 -16.89 5.69 5.65
C PHE A 108 -15.39 5.89 5.46
N ILE A 109 -14.69 4.96 4.83
CA ILE A 109 -13.24 5.02 4.62
C ILE A 109 -12.88 6.06 3.54
N ALA A 110 -13.53 6.02 2.38
CA ALA A 110 -13.16 6.87 1.25
C ALA A 110 -13.24 8.38 1.57
N PRO A 111 -14.30 8.89 2.24
CA PRO A 111 -14.31 10.28 2.69
C PRO A 111 -13.18 10.59 3.68
N GLN A 112 -12.88 9.71 4.64
CA GLN A 112 -11.78 9.95 5.59
C GLN A 112 -10.46 10.18 4.84
N MET A 113 -10.14 9.33 3.86
CA MET A 113 -8.93 9.47 3.05
C MET A 113 -8.88 10.79 2.26
N ALA A 114 -10.00 11.20 1.64
CA ALA A 114 -10.08 12.47 0.93
C ALA A 114 -9.89 13.67 1.87
N TYR A 115 -10.45 13.60 3.09
CA TYR A 115 -10.38 14.64 4.10
C TYR A 115 -9.07 14.63 4.91
N GLN A 116 -8.23 13.59 4.80
CA GLN A 116 -6.83 13.63 5.24
C GLN A 116 -6.01 14.69 4.49
N ASN A 117 -6.51 15.17 3.34
CA ASN A 117 -5.91 16.24 2.55
C ASN A 117 -4.46 15.92 2.13
N MET A 118 -4.13 14.65 1.90
CA MET A 118 -2.78 14.20 1.50
C MET A 118 -2.32 14.88 0.20
N ASP A 119 -1.01 15.01 0.03
CA ASP A 119 -0.39 15.72 -1.09
C ASP A 119 -0.47 14.88 -2.38
N VAL A 120 -0.36 13.56 -2.27
CA VAL A 120 -0.42 12.62 -3.39
C VAL A 120 -1.31 11.42 -3.08
N MET A 121 -2.22 11.06 -3.99
CA MET A 121 -2.89 9.76 -4.02
C MET A 121 -2.96 9.26 -5.45
N PHE A 122 -2.20 8.21 -5.77
CA PHE A 122 -2.23 7.56 -7.09
C PHE A 122 -2.69 6.11 -6.97
N GLY A 123 -3.65 5.71 -7.80
CA GLY A 123 -4.17 4.35 -7.80
C GLY A 123 -5.48 4.24 -8.56
N GLY A 124 -6.36 3.34 -8.16
CA GLY A 124 -7.66 3.16 -8.79
C GLY A 124 -8.84 3.74 -8.00
N GLY A 125 -10.05 3.59 -8.51
CA GLY A 125 -11.29 3.80 -7.75
C GLY A 125 -12.15 4.99 -8.19
N ASN A 126 -12.19 5.31 -9.49
CA ASN A 126 -13.01 6.41 -10.02
C ASN A 126 -14.50 6.31 -9.62
N SER A 127 -15.06 5.09 -9.58
CA SER A 127 -16.46 4.83 -9.19
C SER A 127 -16.77 5.15 -7.73
N ILE A 128 -15.74 5.26 -6.88
CA ILE A 128 -15.89 5.43 -5.43
C ILE A 128 -15.94 6.91 -5.03
N LEU A 129 -15.48 7.80 -5.91
CA LEU A 129 -15.53 9.24 -5.69
C LEU A 129 -16.98 9.73 -5.64
N THR A 130 -17.43 10.12 -4.46
CA THR A 130 -18.73 10.74 -4.24
C THR A 130 -18.73 12.22 -4.64
N ASP A 131 -19.92 12.80 -4.81
CA ASP A 131 -20.06 14.24 -5.04
C ASP A 131 -19.45 15.07 -3.90
N ASP A 132 -19.55 14.57 -2.66
CA ASP A 132 -18.93 15.22 -1.49
C ASP A 132 -17.40 15.27 -1.61
N ILE A 133 -16.75 14.15 -1.94
CA ILE A 133 -15.29 14.10 -2.15
C ILE A 133 -14.88 15.04 -3.29
N ARG A 134 -15.62 15.02 -4.41
CA ARG A 134 -15.35 15.89 -5.56
C ARG A 134 -15.51 17.37 -5.20
N GLN A 135 -16.52 17.69 -4.39
CA GLN A 135 -16.73 19.06 -3.92
C GLN A 135 -15.64 19.49 -2.94
N HIS A 136 -15.20 18.60 -2.04
CA HIS A 136 -14.08 18.84 -1.13
C HIS A 136 -12.79 19.14 -1.89
N PHE A 137 -12.48 18.37 -2.95
CA PHE A 137 -11.31 18.62 -3.82
C PHE A 137 -11.37 19.99 -4.50
N LYS A 138 -12.55 20.39 -5.02
CA LYS A 138 -12.75 21.73 -5.58
C LYS A 138 -12.52 22.82 -4.53
N ASN A 139 -13.02 22.61 -3.31
CA ASN A 139 -12.94 23.60 -2.22
C ASN A 139 -11.52 23.78 -1.69
N ASN A 140 -10.73 22.70 -1.64
CA ASN A 140 -9.38 22.72 -1.06
C ASN A 140 -8.25 22.82 -2.10
N GLY A 141 -8.59 22.93 -3.39
CA GLY A 141 -7.65 23.04 -4.51
C GLY A 141 -6.92 21.75 -4.89
N THR A 142 -7.43 20.58 -4.50
CA THR A 142 -6.86 19.29 -4.92
C THR A 142 -7.12 19.07 -6.40
N VAL A 143 -6.05 18.86 -7.17
CA VAL A 143 -6.13 18.49 -8.58
C VAL A 143 -6.57 17.04 -8.67
N LEU A 144 -7.65 16.78 -9.41
CA LEU A 144 -8.13 15.44 -9.70
C LEU A 144 -7.87 15.10 -11.18
N ILE A 145 -7.02 14.11 -11.41
CA ILE A 145 -6.73 13.53 -12.73
C ILE A 145 -7.42 12.16 -12.78
N GLN A 146 -8.18 11.88 -13.85
CA GLN A 146 -8.89 10.62 -14.01
C GLN A 146 -8.60 10.04 -15.38
N ASP A 147 -8.09 8.81 -15.44
CA ASP A 147 -7.84 8.05 -16.67
C ASP A 147 -6.97 8.78 -17.72
N ASP A 148 -6.05 9.63 -17.25
CA ASP A 148 -5.14 10.39 -18.11
C ASP A 148 -3.70 10.26 -17.59
N ARG A 149 -3.00 9.23 -18.10
CA ARG A 149 -1.61 8.96 -17.74
C ARG A 149 -0.70 10.14 -18.10
N ASN A 150 -0.92 10.76 -19.25
CA ASN A 150 -0.06 11.86 -19.71
C ASN A 150 -0.25 13.11 -18.83
N ALA A 151 -1.46 13.41 -18.39
CA ALA A 151 -1.71 14.49 -17.43
C ALA A 151 -0.97 14.24 -16.11
N LEU A 152 -0.99 13.02 -15.58
CA LEU A 152 -0.22 12.67 -14.37
C LEU A 152 1.29 12.85 -14.59
N LEU A 153 1.84 12.25 -15.65
CA LEU A 153 3.29 12.25 -15.87
C LEU A 153 3.83 13.66 -16.15
N ASN A 154 3.02 14.52 -16.78
CA ASN A 154 3.38 15.92 -17.04
C ASN A 154 2.98 16.87 -15.90
N TYR A 155 2.30 16.40 -14.86
CA TYR A 155 1.94 17.23 -13.72
C TYR A 155 3.21 17.70 -12.99
N ASN A 156 3.30 19.01 -12.81
CA ASN A 156 4.44 19.70 -12.18
C ASN A 156 4.00 20.74 -11.14
N GLY A 157 2.72 20.75 -10.77
CA GLY A 157 2.18 21.67 -9.77
C GLY A 157 2.76 21.44 -8.36
N ASP A 158 2.49 22.39 -7.48
CA ASP A 158 2.95 22.39 -6.08
C ASP A 158 1.79 22.12 -5.08
N GLY A 159 0.61 21.79 -5.61
CA GLY A 159 -0.59 21.50 -4.83
C GLY A 159 -0.80 20.00 -4.63
N LYS A 160 -1.90 19.67 -3.94
CA LYS A 160 -2.35 18.29 -3.76
C LYS A 160 -2.85 17.74 -5.09
N VAL A 161 -2.51 16.50 -5.39
CA VAL A 161 -2.96 15.81 -6.60
C VAL A 161 -3.41 14.39 -6.31
N TRP A 162 -4.60 14.06 -6.83
CA TRP A 162 -5.14 12.71 -6.86
C TRP A 162 -5.22 12.29 -8.33
N ALA A 163 -4.61 11.16 -8.69
CA ALA A 163 -4.69 10.60 -10.02
C ALA A 163 -5.22 9.17 -9.95
N LEU A 164 -6.42 8.96 -10.48
CA LEU A 164 -7.12 7.69 -10.38
C LEU A 164 -7.35 7.06 -11.77
N PHE A 165 -7.03 5.78 -11.88
CA PHE A 165 -7.10 5.00 -13.13
C PHE A 165 -8.03 3.80 -12.95
N GLY A 166 -9.07 3.73 -13.78
CA GLY A 166 -10.09 2.70 -13.72
C GLY A 166 -11.17 2.95 -12.66
N GLU A 167 -12.32 2.31 -12.86
CA GLU A 167 -13.46 2.41 -11.94
C GLU A 167 -13.16 1.82 -10.56
N ARG A 168 -12.30 0.78 -10.52
CA ARG A 168 -11.83 0.06 -9.32
C ARG A 168 -10.31 0.03 -9.36
N ALA A 169 -9.67 -1.11 -9.08
CA ALA A 169 -8.23 -1.27 -9.25
C ALA A 169 -7.77 -1.02 -10.69
N LEU A 170 -6.46 -0.78 -10.83
CA LEU A 170 -5.79 -0.83 -12.12
C LEU A 170 -5.87 -2.26 -12.69
N PRO A 171 -5.76 -2.46 -14.01
CA PRO A 171 -5.54 -3.78 -14.58
C PRO A 171 -4.27 -4.43 -14.00
N TYR A 172 -4.22 -5.77 -13.99
CA TYR A 172 -2.96 -6.47 -13.72
C TYR A 172 -1.86 -5.99 -14.66
N SER A 173 -0.61 -6.04 -14.23
CA SER A 173 0.56 -5.53 -14.94
C SER A 173 0.71 -6.15 -16.34
N ILE A 174 0.36 -7.42 -16.49
CA ILE A 174 0.38 -8.14 -17.79
C ILE A 174 -0.75 -7.69 -18.73
N ASP A 175 -1.88 -7.24 -18.18
CA ASP A 175 -3.07 -6.79 -18.94
C ASP A 175 -3.09 -5.27 -19.14
N ARG A 176 -2.20 -4.55 -18.47
CA ARG A 176 -2.13 -3.08 -18.49
C ARG A 176 -1.77 -2.59 -19.90
N ASN A 177 -2.57 -1.65 -20.41
CA ASN A 177 -2.16 -0.86 -21.57
C ASN A 177 -1.28 0.31 -21.11
N PRO A 178 0.04 0.30 -21.39
CA PRO A 178 0.97 1.32 -20.90
C PRO A 178 0.76 2.71 -21.53
N ASP A 179 0.02 2.81 -22.64
CA ASP A 179 -0.31 4.10 -23.24
C ASP A 179 -1.32 4.88 -22.39
N ASN A 180 -2.17 4.17 -21.63
CA ASN A 180 -3.33 4.74 -20.93
C ASN A 180 -3.21 4.69 -19.40
N VAL A 181 -2.54 3.68 -18.86
CA VAL A 181 -2.46 3.43 -17.41
C VAL A 181 -0.98 3.36 -17.00
N PRO A 182 -0.55 4.15 -16.00
CA PRO A 182 0.86 4.18 -15.61
C PRO A 182 1.33 2.89 -14.91
N SER A 183 2.63 2.65 -15.09
CA SER A 183 3.57 2.13 -14.08
C SER A 183 3.19 2.22 -12.61
N LEU A 184 3.31 1.16 -11.79
CA LEU A 184 3.56 1.40 -10.35
C LEU A 184 4.87 2.19 -10.18
N ALA A 185 5.91 1.84 -10.95
CA ALA A 185 7.17 2.58 -10.97
C ALA A 185 7.00 4.03 -11.45
N GLU A 186 6.19 4.27 -12.50
CA GLU A 186 5.93 5.62 -13.00
C GLU A 186 5.15 6.48 -12.00
N MET A 187 4.11 5.93 -11.37
CA MET A 187 3.38 6.62 -10.30
C MET A 187 4.29 6.90 -9.11
N THR A 188 5.16 5.96 -8.74
CA THR A 188 6.10 6.10 -7.63
C THR A 188 7.14 7.19 -7.90
N ALA A 189 7.77 7.18 -9.08
CA ALA A 189 8.72 8.21 -9.48
C ALA A 189 8.07 9.60 -9.49
N LYS A 190 6.83 9.70 -9.99
CA LYS A 190 6.07 10.95 -9.96
C LYS A 190 5.72 11.39 -8.54
N ALA A 191 5.34 10.47 -7.65
CA ALA A 191 5.06 10.79 -6.25
C ALA A 191 6.32 11.33 -5.54
N LEU A 192 7.47 10.69 -5.75
CA LEU A 192 8.75 11.14 -5.21
C LEU A 192 9.13 12.54 -5.71
N ASP A 193 8.99 12.80 -7.02
CA ASP A 193 9.22 14.11 -7.64
C ASP A 193 8.37 15.22 -6.99
N LEU A 194 7.09 14.96 -6.73
CA LEU A 194 6.19 15.94 -6.13
C LEU A 194 6.40 16.12 -4.63
N LEU A 195 6.52 15.03 -3.87
CA LEU A 195 6.62 15.06 -2.41
C LEU A 195 7.97 15.58 -1.92
N SER A 196 9.05 15.30 -2.66
CA SER A 196 10.41 15.75 -2.32
C SER A 196 10.61 17.27 -2.38
N LYS A 197 9.69 18.01 -3.02
CA LYS A 197 9.67 19.47 -3.01
C LYS A 197 9.47 20.07 -1.62
N LYS A 198 8.90 19.31 -0.68
CA LYS A 198 8.64 19.78 0.69
C LYS A 198 9.94 19.76 1.51
N GLU A 199 10.39 20.92 1.97
CA GLU A 199 11.62 21.05 2.77
C GLU A 199 11.64 20.19 4.04
N ALA A 200 10.47 19.97 4.67
CA ALA A 200 10.35 19.11 5.84
C ALA A 200 10.55 17.60 5.53
N GLY A 201 10.68 17.24 4.25
CA GLY A 201 10.68 15.88 3.74
C GLY A 201 9.26 15.32 3.61
N PHE A 202 9.17 14.00 3.41
CA PHE A 202 7.90 13.34 3.14
C PHE A 202 7.76 11.98 3.84
N PHE A 203 6.54 11.45 3.81
CA PHE A 203 6.21 10.04 4.02
C PHE A 203 5.47 9.54 2.77
N LEU A 204 5.87 8.39 2.24
CA LEU A 204 5.25 7.76 1.07
C LEU A 204 5.05 6.28 1.35
N MET A 205 3.84 5.77 1.11
CA MET A 205 3.55 4.34 1.08
C MET A 205 3.26 3.93 -0.36
N VAL A 206 3.95 2.89 -0.83
CA VAL A 206 3.80 2.32 -2.17
C VAL A 206 3.39 0.85 -2.03
N GLU A 207 2.33 0.44 -2.73
CA GLU A 207 1.81 -0.92 -2.66
C GLU A 207 1.72 -1.57 -4.06
N GLY A 208 2.41 -2.70 -4.22
CA GLY A 208 2.13 -3.68 -5.28
C GLY A 208 0.91 -4.53 -4.91
N SER A 209 -0.28 -3.94 -4.99
CA SER A 209 -1.50 -4.47 -4.35
C SER A 209 -1.97 -5.82 -4.89
N GLN A 210 -1.66 -6.12 -6.15
CA GLN A 210 -2.29 -7.22 -6.89
C GLN A 210 -1.50 -8.53 -6.87
N VAL A 211 -0.31 -8.56 -6.26
CA VAL A 211 0.42 -9.82 -5.97
C VAL A 211 -0.46 -10.77 -5.15
N ASP A 212 -1.16 -10.21 -4.16
CA ASP A 212 -2.09 -10.93 -3.30
C ASP A 212 -3.30 -11.48 -4.09
N TRP A 213 -3.85 -10.69 -5.01
CA TRP A 213 -5.01 -11.09 -5.80
C TRP A 213 -4.67 -12.21 -6.79
N ALA A 214 -3.52 -12.10 -7.45
CA ALA A 214 -3.02 -13.18 -8.30
C ALA A 214 -2.73 -14.45 -7.49
N ALA A 215 -2.19 -14.31 -6.28
CA ALA A 215 -1.98 -15.44 -5.38
C ALA A 215 -3.32 -16.09 -4.99
N HIS A 216 -4.33 -15.33 -4.59
CA HIS A 216 -5.68 -15.86 -4.32
C HIS A 216 -6.30 -16.60 -5.51
N ALA A 217 -6.00 -16.17 -6.74
CA ALA A 217 -6.41 -16.85 -7.97
C ALA A 217 -5.54 -18.08 -8.32
N ASN A 218 -4.47 -18.34 -7.57
CA ASN A 218 -3.42 -19.32 -7.88
C ASN A 218 -2.81 -19.12 -9.28
N ASP A 219 -2.69 -17.85 -9.70
CA ASP A 219 -2.09 -17.47 -10.98
C ASP A 219 -0.60 -17.14 -10.78
N ALA A 220 0.24 -18.15 -11.02
CA ALA A 220 1.69 -17.99 -10.88
C ALA A 220 2.27 -16.94 -11.85
N VAL A 221 1.70 -16.79 -13.05
CA VAL A 221 2.17 -15.79 -14.02
C VAL A 221 1.82 -14.40 -13.50
N GLY A 222 0.56 -14.21 -13.10
CA GLY A 222 0.09 -12.97 -12.48
C GLY A 222 0.93 -12.58 -11.25
N MET A 223 1.20 -13.53 -10.34
CA MET A 223 2.03 -13.27 -9.15
C MET A 223 3.43 -12.76 -9.52
N ILE A 224 4.09 -13.42 -10.49
CA ILE A 224 5.43 -13.03 -10.91
C ILE A 224 5.40 -11.67 -11.60
N THR A 225 4.47 -11.42 -12.51
CA THR A 225 4.41 -10.15 -13.23
C THR A 225 4.02 -8.97 -12.35
N GLU A 226 3.15 -9.17 -11.35
CA GLU A 226 2.83 -8.14 -10.35
C GLU A 226 4.04 -7.86 -9.46
N TYR A 227 4.76 -8.89 -9.03
CA TYR A 227 5.96 -8.72 -8.21
C TYR A 227 7.07 -7.99 -8.98
N LEU A 228 7.22 -8.25 -10.29
CA LEU A 228 8.17 -7.52 -11.14
C LEU A 228 7.78 -6.04 -11.30
N ASP A 229 6.50 -5.70 -11.47
CA ASP A 229 6.05 -4.29 -11.51
C ASP A 229 6.31 -3.58 -10.17
N PHE A 230 6.20 -4.29 -9.04
CA PHE A 230 6.62 -3.81 -7.72
C PHE A 230 8.14 -3.65 -7.61
N ASP A 231 8.94 -4.61 -8.08
CA ASP A 231 10.40 -4.52 -8.06
C ASP A 231 10.94 -3.35 -8.91
N ASP A 232 10.29 -3.04 -10.04
CA ASP A 232 10.61 -1.85 -10.83
C ASP A 232 10.37 -0.55 -10.02
N ALA A 233 9.30 -0.51 -9.22
CA ALA A 233 9.03 0.62 -8.32
C ALA A 233 10.06 0.71 -7.18
N VAL A 234 10.53 -0.43 -6.65
CA VAL A 234 11.66 -0.48 -5.71
C VAL A 234 12.91 0.12 -6.36
N GLY A 235 13.18 -0.19 -7.63
CA GLY A 235 14.27 0.40 -8.39
C GLY A 235 14.25 1.94 -8.39
N GLU A 236 13.09 2.55 -8.65
CA GLU A 236 12.93 4.01 -8.62
C GLU A 236 13.09 4.60 -7.20
N VAL A 237 12.55 3.94 -6.18
CA VAL A 237 12.70 4.37 -4.78
C VAL A 237 14.15 4.32 -4.33
N MET A 238 14.87 3.24 -4.64
CA MET A 238 16.27 3.09 -4.22
C MET A 238 17.18 4.08 -4.95
N LYS A 239 16.96 4.29 -6.26
CA LYS A 239 17.65 5.33 -7.03
C LYS A 239 17.42 6.73 -6.45
N PHE A 240 16.20 7.03 -6.03
CA PHE A 240 15.89 8.29 -5.34
C PHE A 240 16.64 8.37 -4.00
N ALA A 241 16.53 7.34 -3.17
CA ALA A 241 17.09 7.33 -1.82
C ALA A 241 18.63 7.44 -1.81
N GLU A 242 19.31 6.74 -2.72
CA GLU A 242 20.77 6.83 -2.90
C GLU A 242 21.21 8.23 -3.32
N LYS A 243 20.43 8.89 -4.19
CA LYS A 243 20.70 10.26 -4.65
C LYS A 243 20.44 11.29 -3.56
N ASP A 244 19.37 11.12 -2.78
CA ASP A 244 18.95 12.03 -1.72
C ASP A 244 19.85 11.92 -0.48
N GLY A 245 20.30 10.72 -0.13
CA GLY A 245 21.18 10.44 1.01
C GLY A 245 20.53 10.61 2.39
N ASN A 246 19.26 11.02 2.48
CA ASN A 246 18.53 11.24 3.73
C ASN A 246 17.18 10.49 3.76
N THR A 247 16.99 9.53 2.87
CA THR A 247 15.76 8.75 2.72
C THR A 247 15.93 7.36 3.32
N ALA A 248 15.06 7.01 4.26
CA ALA A 248 14.95 5.64 4.78
C ALA A 248 13.87 4.89 4.00
N VAL A 249 14.20 3.68 3.55
CA VAL A 249 13.30 2.80 2.79
C VAL A 249 13.09 1.51 3.58
N ILE A 250 11.83 1.11 3.74
CA ILE A 250 11.44 -0.14 4.39
C ILE A 250 10.54 -0.89 3.41
N ILE A 251 10.89 -2.14 3.10
CA ILE A 251 10.14 -2.98 2.18
C ILE A 251 9.79 -4.27 2.91
N MET A 252 8.51 -4.64 2.91
CA MET A 252 7.98 -5.82 3.58
C MET A 252 6.65 -6.22 2.96
N SER A 253 6.24 -7.47 3.16
CA SER A 253 4.88 -7.92 2.88
C SER A 253 3.98 -7.77 4.11
N ASP A 254 2.69 -7.60 3.87
CA ASP A 254 1.64 -7.62 4.88
C ASP A 254 1.34 -9.06 5.33
N HIS A 255 1.41 -10.03 4.43
CA HIS A 255 1.43 -11.47 4.72
C HIS A 255 1.93 -12.29 3.52
N GLY A 256 2.07 -13.62 3.69
CA GLY A 256 2.19 -14.56 2.57
C GLY A 256 0.80 -15.04 2.12
N ASN A 257 0.68 -15.57 0.90
CA ASN A 257 -0.58 -16.10 0.37
C ASN A 257 -0.36 -17.41 -0.42
N SER A 258 -1.40 -18.25 -0.50
CA SER A 258 -1.52 -19.48 -1.29
C SER A 258 -0.51 -20.60 -1.06
N GLY A 259 0.42 -20.43 -0.12
CA GLY A 259 1.45 -21.45 0.17
C GLY A 259 2.30 -21.75 -1.06
N PHE A 260 2.60 -20.74 -1.88
CA PHE A 260 3.35 -20.89 -3.12
C PHE A 260 4.70 -21.58 -2.87
N THR A 261 4.92 -22.72 -3.53
CA THR A 261 6.17 -23.48 -3.46
C THR A 261 6.73 -23.71 -4.85
N ILE A 262 8.04 -23.53 -5.03
CA ILE A 262 8.73 -23.89 -6.26
C ILE A 262 9.33 -25.29 -6.09
N GLY A 263 9.11 -26.14 -7.09
CA GLY A 263 9.67 -27.49 -7.14
C GLY A 263 9.71 -28.01 -8.57
N SER A 264 10.54 -29.02 -8.80
CA SER A 264 10.66 -29.67 -10.12
C SER A 264 10.07 -31.07 -10.06
N ARG A 265 9.24 -31.42 -11.06
CA ARG A 265 8.72 -32.78 -11.22
C ARG A 265 9.82 -33.78 -11.56
N ASP A 266 10.91 -33.31 -12.15
CA ASP A 266 12.00 -34.12 -12.67
C ASP A 266 13.14 -34.32 -11.66
N CYS A 267 12.90 -33.97 -10.39
CA CYS A 267 13.86 -34.03 -9.30
C CYS A 267 13.48 -35.08 -8.23
N PRO A 268 13.64 -36.40 -8.52
CA PRO A 268 13.47 -37.42 -7.50
C PRO A 268 14.55 -37.26 -6.41
N GLY A 269 14.13 -37.29 -5.13
CA GLY A 269 15.04 -37.03 -4.01
C GLY A 269 15.33 -35.54 -3.79
N TYR A 270 14.32 -34.68 -3.97
CA TYR A 270 14.39 -33.22 -3.77
C TYR A 270 15.00 -32.82 -2.40
N ASP A 271 14.88 -33.66 -1.39
CA ASP A 271 15.46 -33.52 -0.05
C ASP A 271 16.99 -33.61 0.00
N LYS A 272 17.62 -33.96 -1.14
CA LYS A 272 19.07 -34.16 -1.28
C LYS A 272 19.70 -33.28 -2.37
N LEU A 273 18.91 -32.44 -3.04
CA LEU A 273 19.38 -31.58 -4.12
C LEU A 273 19.91 -30.25 -3.57
N SER A 274 20.99 -29.76 -4.17
CA SER A 274 21.51 -28.42 -3.92
C SER A 274 20.63 -27.34 -4.55
N ILE A 275 20.80 -26.08 -4.13
CA ILE A 275 20.03 -24.96 -4.68
C ILE A 275 20.26 -24.80 -6.19
N GLN A 276 21.47 -25.05 -6.70
CA GLN A 276 21.80 -25.01 -8.13
C GLN A 276 21.22 -26.19 -8.94
N GLN A 277 20.74 -27.24 -8.27
CA GLN A 277 20.07 -28.37 -8.94
C GLN A 277 18.55 -28.19 -8.97
N LEU A 278 18.01 -27.34 -8.09
CA LEU A 278 16.59 -27.00 -8.03
C LEU A 278 16.25 -25.78 -8.89
N PHE A 279 17.21 -24.85 -9.06
CA PHE A 279 17.10 -23.59 -9.79
C PHE A 279 18.31 -23.40 -10.71
#